data_AF-D5UBD7-F1
#
_entry.id   AF-D5UBD7-F1
#
_cell.length_a   1.000
_cell.length_b   1.000
_cell.length_c   1.000
_cell.angle_alpha   90.00
_cell.angle_beta   90.00
_cell.angle_gamma   90.00
#
_symmetry.space_group_name_H-M   'P 1'
#
loop_
_entity.id
_entity.type
_entity.pdbx_description
1 polymer ?
#
loop_
_entity_poly.entity_id
_entity_poly.type
_entity_poly.pdbx_seq_one_letter_code
_entity_poly.pdbx_strand_id
1 'polypeptide(L)'
;MPKTVQYLLILFIIVFIIKIIVNNITAAIKSNKFLNRYFKDDDKLYSLEEVSSAFKLEKEHFSKLLETLEKYHYFSFFNRRGVTMVKDFYSKYELRYLVRLLSKKQKLKY
;
A
#
# COMPACT_ATOMS: atom_id res chain seq x y z
N MET A 1 11.21 13.01 -39.03
CA MET A 1 10.29 13.75 -38.13
C MET A 1 10.81 15.16 -37.94
N PRO A 2 9.94 16.19 -38.00
CA PRO A 2 10.34 17.57 -37.70
C PRO A 2 10.88 17.66 -36.27
N LYS A 3 11.97 18.41 -36.05
CA LYS A 3 12.61 18.57 -34.72
C LYS A 3 11.61 19.01 -33.65
N THR A 4 10.65 19.86 -34.01
CA THR A 4 9.55 20.33 -33.15
C THR A 4 8.68 19.20 -32.59
N VAL A 5 8.39 18.16 -33.40
CA VAL A 5 7.59 17.01 -32.96
C VAL A 5 8.38 16.13 -31.98
N GLN A 6 9.70 15.99 -32.18
CA GLN A 6 10.57 15.30 -31.23
C GLN A 6 10.64 16.01 -29.87
N TYR A 7 10.75 17.35 -29.86
CA TYR A 7 10.74 18.12 -28.60
C TYR A 7 9.42 17.97 -27.83
N LEU A 8 8.27 17.99 -28.53
CA LEU A 8 6.96 17.77 -27.89
C LEU A 8 6.83 16.36 -27.30
N LEU A 9 7.33 15.34 -27.98
CA LEU A 9 7.35 13.96 -27.48
C LEU A 9 8.23 13.82 -26.23
N ILE A 10 9.41 14.43 -26.23
CA ILE A 10 10.31 14.42 -25.07
C ILE A 10 9.65 15.11 -23.88
N LEU A 11 9.03 16.28 -24.10
CA LEU A 11 8.32 17.00 -23.04
C LEU A 11 7.17 16.17 -22.47
N PHE A 12 6.40 15.49 -23.33
CA PHE A 12 5.31 14.61 -22.91
C PHE A 12 5.80 13.47 -22.01
N ILE A 13 6.90 12.81 -22.39
CA ILE A 13 7.51 11.74 -21.59
C ILE A 13 7.97 12.27 -20.23
N ILE A 14 8.62 13.44 -20.20
CA ILE A 14 9.09 14.06 -18.95
C ILE A 14 7.92 14.38 -18.03
N VAL A 15 6.86 15.01 -18.53
CA VAL A 15 5.66 15.31 -17.74
C VAL A 15 5.02 14.04 -17.20
N PHE A 16 4.97 12.98 -18.01
CA PHE A 16 4.44 11.69 -17.60
C PHE A 16 5.27 11.04 -16.47
N ILE A 17 6.60 11.09 -16.58
CA ILE A 17 7.51 10.60 -15.53
C ILE A 17 7.32 11.40 -14.24
N ILE A 18 7.28 12.74 -14.32
CA ILE A 18 7.07 13.60 -13.16
C ILE A 18 5.75 13.26 -12.47
N LYS A 19 4.67 13.06 -13.24
CA LYS A 19 3.36 12.67 -12.70
C LYS A 19 3.42 11.34 -11.94
N ILE A 20 4.14 10.35 -12.46
CA ILE A 20 4.34 9.06 -11.78
C ILE A 20 5.11 9.25 -10.45
N ILE A 21 6.17 10.05 -10.47
CA ILE A 21 6.99 10.34 -9.29
C ILE A 21 6.14 11.02 -8.22
N VAL A 22 5.42 12.09 -8.56
CA VAL A 22 4.56 12.84 -7.63
C VAL A 22 3.48 11.94 -7.02
N ASN A 23 2.82 11.09 -7.82
CA ASN A 23 1.83 10.13 -7.32
C ASN A 23 2.44 9.12 -6.33
N ASN A 24 3.65 8.62 -6.61
CA ASN A 24 4.33 7.70 -5.70
C ASN A 24 4.72 8.38 -4.38
N ILE A 25 5.21 9.63 -4.45
CA ILE A 25 5.58 10.43 -3.26
C ILE A 25 4.35 10.71 -2.40
N THR A 26 3.25 11.18 -3.00
CA THR A 26 2.01 11.47 -2.26
C THR A 26 1.42 10.21 -1.61
N ALA A 27 1.43 9.07 -2.29
CA ALA A 27 1.02 7.80 -1.71
C ALA A 27 1.92 7.39 -0.52
N ALA A 28 3.24 7.59 -0.63
CA ALA A 28 4.17 7.32 0.46
C ALA A 28 3.96 8.23 1.67
N ILE A 29 3.74 9.54 1.46
CA ILE A 29 3.46 10.51 2.52
C ILE A 29 2.16 10.15 3.25
N LYS A 30 1.08 9.86 2.50
CA LYS A 30 -0.20 9.44 3.09
C LYS A 30 -0.07 8.16 3.91
N SER A 31 0.67 7.18 3.39
CA SER A 31 0.96 5.94 4.10
C SER A 31 1.71 6.19 5.40
N ASN A 32 2.79 6.96 5.37
CA ASN A 32 3.56 7.30 6.56
C ASN A 32 2.73 8.08 7.58
N LYS A 33 1.89 9.03 7.13
CA LYS A 33 0.99 9.79 8.01
C LYS A 33 -0.02 8.87 8.72
N PHE A 34 -0.58 7.90 8.00
CA PHE A 34 -1.50 6.92 8.58
C PHE A 34 -0.78 6.01 9.60
N LEU A 35 0.38 5.46 9.24
CA LEU A 35 1.18 4.64 10.16
C LEU A 35 1.57 5.43 11.41
N ASN A 36 2.06 6.66 11.28
CA ASN A 36 2.42 7.47 12.44
C ASN A 36 1.22 7.84 13.32
N ARG A 37 -0.01 7.75 12.81
CA ARG A 37 -1.22 8.03 13.59
C ARG A 37 -1.69 6.79 14.37
N TYR A 38 -1.67 5.62 13.74
CA TYR A 38 -2.31 4.41 14.29
C TYR A 38 -1.31 3.32 14.72
N PHE A 39 -0.10 3.34 14.16
CA PHE A 39 0.91 2.27 14.26
C PHE A 39 2.31 2.86 14.48
N LYS A 40 2.50 3.56 15.61
CA LYS A 40 3.74 4.30 15.92
C LYS A 40 4.91 3.39 16.24
N ASP A 41 4.67 2.36 17.04
CA ASP A 41 5.67 1.44 17.56
C ASP A 41 6.22 0.55 16.42
N ASP A 42 7.54 0.55 16.27
CA ASP A 42 8.24 -0.19 15.21
C ASP A 42 8.40 -1.69 15.56
N ASP A 43 8.42 -2.02 16.85
CA ASP A 43 8.69 -3.38 17.33
C ASP A 43 7.41 -4.14 17.70
N LYS A 44 6.29 -3.43 17.86
CA LYS A 44 4.98 -4.03 18.11
C LYS A 44 4.39 -4.71 16.86
N LEU A 45 3.88 -5.93 17.06
CA LEU A 45 2.94 -6.58 16.15
C LEU A 45 1.51 -6.16 16.48
N TYR A 46 0.74 -5.78 15.45
CA TYR A 46 -0.63 -5.27 15.60
C TYR A 46 -1.65 -6.34 15.27
N SER A 47 -2.68 -6.50 16.11
CA SER A 47 -3.70 -7.53 15.88
C SER A 47 -4.66 -7.16 14.74
N LEU A 48 -5.35 -8.15 14.18
CA LEU A 48 -6.37 -7.97 13.14
C LEU A 48 -7.45 -6.97 13.58
N GLU A 49 -7.80 -6.96 14.86
CA GLU A 49 -8.79 -6.05 15.45
C GLU A 49 -8.26 -4.61 15.56
N GLU A 50 -7.01 -4.43 16.01
CA GLU A 50 -6.36 -3.12 16.03
C GLU A 50 -6.27 -2.55 14.62
N VAL A 51 -5.92 -3.40 13.66
CA VAL A 51 -5.77 -3.02 12.26
C VAL A 51 -7.12 -2.71 11.64
N SER A 52 -8.11 -3.59 11.75
CA SER A 52 -9.45 -3.36 11.19
C SER A 52 -10.09 -2.10 11.74
N SER A 53 -9.93 -1.85 13.05
CA SER A 53 -10.40 -0.63 13.72
C SER A 53 -9.72 0.63 13.16
N ALA A 54 -8.41 0.60 12.93
CA ALA A 54 -7.69 1.72 12.30
C ALA A 54 -8.18 2.01 10.86
N PHE A 55 -8.56 0.96 10.12
CA PHE A 55 -9.16 1.07 8.80
C PHE A 55 -10.66 1.39 8.83
N LYS A 56 -11.28 1.49 10.02
CA LYS A 56 -12.72 1.68 10.24
C LYS A 56 -13.57 0.62 9.54
N LEU A 57 -13.09 -0.63 9.56
CA LEU A 57 -13.77 -1.78 9.00
C LEU A 57 -14.08 -2.77 10.12
N GLU A 58 -15.24 -3.41 10.02
CA GLU A 58 -15.54 -4.59 10.82
C GLU A 58 -14.52 -5.69 10.51
N LYS A 59 -14.17 -6.47 11.54
CA LYS A 59 -13.15 -7.53 11.46
C LYS A 59 -13.41 -8.49 10.29
N GLU A 60 -14.66 -8.89 10.10
CA GLU A 60 -15.10 -9.81 9.04
C GLU A 60 -14.91 -9.20 7.65
N HIS A 61 -15.30 -7.94 7.46
CA HIS A 61 -15.11 -7.21 6.21
C HIS A 61 -13.63 -6.99 5.89
N PHE A 62 -12.83 -6.69 6.92
CA PHE A 62 -11.39 -6.56 6.76
C PHE A 62 -10.74 -7.91 6.40
N SER A 63 -11.15 -9.01 7.03
CA SER A 63 -10.68 -10.36 6.68
C SER A 63 -10.98 -10.72 5.22
N LYS A 64 -12.21 -10.48 4.74
CA LYS A 64 -12.59 -10.71 3.34
C LYS A 64 -11.78 -9.87 2.35
N LEU A 65 -11.47 -8.62 2.72
CA LEU A 65 -10.59 -7.76 1.93
C LEU A 65 -9.20 -8.37 1.81
N LEU A 66 -8.63 -8.88 2.90
CA LEU A 66 -7.31 -9.51 2.90
C LEU A 66 -7.29 -10.80 2.07
N GLU A 67 -8.29 -11.66 2.21
CA GLU A 67 -8.42 -12.87 1.37
C GLU A 67 -8.49 -12.53 -0.12
N THR A 68 -9.26 -11.50 -0.47
CA THR A 68 -9.36 -11.03 -1.86
C THR A 68 -8.00 -10.55 -2.37
N LEU A 69 -7.31 -9.78 -1.55
CA LEU A 69 -5.99 -9.24 -1.84
C LEU A 69 -4.91 -10.33 -1.97
N GLU A 70 -4.97 -11.39 -1.17
CA GLU A 70 -4.13 -12.59 -1.30
C GLU A 70 -4.45 -13.37 -2.58
N LYS A 71 -5.73 -13.59 -2.88
CA LYS A 71 -6.19 -14.32 -4.07
C LYS A 71 -5.66 -13.71 -5.37
N TYR A 72 -5.61 -12.39 -5.45
CA TYR A 72 -5.08 -11.68 -6.62
C TYR A 72 -3.56 -11.46 -6.57
N HIS A 73 -2.85 -12.15 -5.67
CA HIS A 73 -1.39 -12.03 -5.48
C HIS A 73 -0.90 -10.61 -5.22
N TYR A 74 -1.80 -9.69 -4.82
CA TYR A 74 -1.41 -8.38 -4.34
C TYR A 74 -0.74 -8.50 -2.98
N PHE A 75 -1.06 -9.55 -2.23
CA PHE A 75 -0.49 -9.86 -0.93
C PHE A 75 0.02 -11.29 -0.87
N SER A 76 1.17 -11.42 -0.23
CA SER A 76 1.57 -12.64 0.44
C SER A 76 2.08 -12.16 1.80
N PHE A 77 1.27 -12.28 2.85
CA PHE A 77 1.76 -11.98 4.20
C PHE A 77 2.83 -13.02 4.53
N PHE A 78 4.08 -12.67 4.25
CA PHE A 78 5.24 -13.45 4.64
C PHE A 78 5.74 -12.90 5.96
N ASN A 79 5.36 -13.57 7.04
CA ASN A 79 6.03 -13.41 8.32
C ASN A 79 7.46 -13.95 8.18
N ARG A 80 8.39 -13.10 7.73
CA ARG A 80 9.81 -13.43 7.53
C ARG A 80 10.59 -13.52 8.85
N ARG A 81 9.95 -13.41 10.02
CA ARG A 81 10.60 -13.61 11.33
C ARG A 81 10.12 -14.95 11.88
N GLY A 82 10.95 -15.97 11.70
CA GLY A 82 10.65 -17.40 11.88
C GLY A 82 10.38 -17.87 13.31
N VAL A 83 9.57 -17.17 14.09
CA VAL A 83 9.01 -17.70 15.33
C VAL A 83 7.54 -17.30 15.31
N THR A 84 6.70 -18.30 15.02
CA THR A 84 5.24 -18.36 15.28
C THR A 84 4.61 -17.08 15.84
N MET A 85 3.58 -16.54 15.19
CA MET A 85 2.23 -16.49 15.78
C MET A 85 1.21 -15.82 14.84
N VAL A 86 0.26 -16.65 14.40
CA VAL A 86 -1.13 -16.36 13.98
C VAL A 86 -1.32 -15.45 12.75
N LYS A 87 -2.22 -15.86 11.84
CA LYS A 87 -2.74 -15.07 10.69
C LYS A 87 -3.34 -13.70 11.07
N ASP A 88 -3.40 -13.40 12.36
CA ASP A 88 -4.09 -12.26 12.95
C ASP A 88 -3.15 -11.14 13.39
N PHE A 89 -1.84 -11.18 13.09
CA PHE A 89 -0.91 -10.12 13.48
C PHE A 89 -0.11 -9.55 12.30
N TYR A 90 0.11 -8.23 12.33
CA TYR A 90 0.76 -7.47 11.26
C TYR A 90 1.92 -6.63 11.79
N SER A 91 3.05 -6.70 11.10
CA SER A 91 4.18 -5.80 11.29
C SER A 91 3.94 -4.44 10.62
N LYS A 92 4.63 -3.39 11.09
CA LYS A 92 4.56 -2.06 10.47
C LYS A 92 4.97 -2.05 8.98
N TYR A 93 5.85 -2.98 8.57
CA TYR A 93 6.22 -3.15 7.17
C TYR A 93 5.03 -3.61 6.32
N GLU A 94 4.30 -4.63 6.78
CA GLU A 94 3.10 -5.16 6.12
C GLU A 94 1.99 -4.11 6.07
N LEU A 95 1.78 -3.37 7.17
CA LEU A 95 0.83 -2.27 7.23
C LEU A 95 1.20 -1.13 6.26
N ARG A 96 2.48 -0.79 6.14
CA ARG A 96 2.94 0.21 5.16
C ARG A 96 2.60 -0.23 3.74
N TYR A 97 2.80 -1.50 3.43
CA TYR A 97 2.48 -2.06 2.13
C TYR A 97 0.96 -2.04 1.88
N LEU A 98 0.16 -2.43 2.88
CA LEU A 98 -1.30 -2.40 2.84
C LEU A 98 -1.85 -1.01 2.54
N VAL A 99 -1.41 -0.02 3.30
CA VAL A 99 -1.86 1.36 3.13
C VAL A 99 -1.42 1.91 1.77
N ARG A 100 -0.22 1.55 1.28
CA ARG A 100 0.25 1.96 -0.05
C ARG A 100 -0.63 1.39 -1.15
N LEU A 101 -1.02 0.12 -1.05
CA LEU A 101 -1.84 -0.53 -2.06
C LEU A 101 -3.25 0.07 -2.11
N LEU A 102 -3.88 0.25 -0.94
CA LEU A 102 -5.19 0.90 -0.82
C LEU A 102 -5.13 2.38 -1.27
N SER A 103 -4.07 3.10 -0.92
CA SER A 103 -3.89 4.52 -1.31
C SER A 103 -3.64 4.69 -2.80
N LYS A 104 -3.00 3.71 -3.45
CA LYS A 104 -2.71 3.80 -4.88
C LYS A 104 -3.96 3.74 -5.74
N LYS A 105 -5.14 3.35 -5.20
CA LYS A 105 -6.32 2.96 -6.00
C LYS A 105 -5.82 2.28 -7.28
N GLN A 106 -4.93 1.29 -7.18
CA GLN A 106 -4.70 0.43 -8.32
C GLN A 106 -6.10 -0.09 -8.60
N LYS A 107 -6.73 0.45 -9.65
CA LYS A 107 -7.99 -0.08 -10.18
C LYS A 107 -7.69 -1.56 -10.24
N LEU A 108 -8.34 -2.35 -9.40
CA LEU A 108 -8.29 -3.80 -9.44
C LEU A 108 -8.57 -4.10 -10.91
N LYS A 109 -7.50 -4.38 -11.65
CA LYS A 109 -7.62 -4.69 -13.06
C LYS A 109 -8.05 -6.14 -13.01
N TYR A 110 -9.37 -6.31 -13.01
CA TYR A 110 -10.03 -7.53 -13.42
C TYR A 110 -9.49 -7.95 -14.79
#